data_AF-A0AAV5P0S4-F1
#
_entry.id   AF-A0AAV5P0S4-F1
#
_cell.length_a   1.000
_cell.length_b   1.000
_cell.length_c   1.000
_cell.angle_alpha   90.00
_cell.angle_beta   90.00
_cell.angle_gamma   90.00
#
_symmetry.space_group_name_H-M   'P 1'
#
loop_
_entity.id
_entity.type
_entity.pdbx_description
1 polymer ?
#
loop_
_entity_poly.entity_id
_entity_poly.type
_entity_poly.pdbx_seq_one_letter_code
_entity_poly.pdbx_strand_id
1 'polypeptide(L)'
;MASFSTYAKNKMLDLYNNHDHEVGSQLKKNNPKKYESLEATDCITYVLKVLSHSYMKMGNRQLSKDIWLMGRESAQSNFRGTILAKKLVGNYGWSSIFVTPDSIHPEDGDEEHTYAAVMAKRRCVYSPDQVPVRYLVADYSPTKESHSEFQKLYPNLPARKLKVLGYEELRKIPFAFGLSRGGTHCWLFSEGYVYEVHWDKIGKGLYSKVSLKQFDWLSSLIVVPADTESKYKLKTLNCWGR
;
A
#
# COMPACT_ATOMS: atom_id res chain seq x y z
N MET A 1 17.81 -17.04 -12.19
CA MET A 1 17.62 -16.68 -10.76
C MET A 1 16.20 -16.16 -10.58
N ALA A 2 15.56 -16.38 -9.41
CA ALA A 2 14.26 -15.79 -9.13
C ALA A 2 14.37 -14.26 -9.03
N SER A 3 13.29 -13.55 -9.37
CA SER A 3 13.26 -12.09 -9.36
C SER A 3 12.93 -11.53 -7.97
N PHE A 4 13.10 -10.21 -7.79
CA PHE A 4 12.76 -9.54 -6.53
C PHE A 4 11.31 -9.81 -6.13
N SER A 5 10.38 -9.62 -7.07
CA SER A 5 8.95 -9.80 -6.83
C SER A 5 8.60 -11.25 -6.45
N THR A 6 9.32 -12.25 -6.97
CA THR A 6 9.16 -13.65 -6.56
C THR A 6 9.56 -13.87 -5.11
N TYR A 7 10.75 -13.39 -4.69
CA TYR A 7 11.18 -13.51 -3.30
C TYR A 7 10.25 -12.76 -2.35
N ALA A 8 9.78 -11.58 -2.76
CA ALA A 8 8.90 -10.74 -1.96
C ALA A 8 7.52 -11.37 -1.76
N LYS A 9 6.90 -11.88 -2.84
CA LYS A 9 5.63 -12.62 -2.75
C LYS A 9 5.75 -13.83 -1.82
N ASN A 10 6.81 -14.61 -1.97
CA ASN A 10 7.03 -15.79 -1.14
C ASN A 10 7.20 -15.42 0.34
N LYS A 11 8.00 -14.38 0.66
CA LYS A 11 8.19 -13.97 2.06
C LYS A 11 6.93 -13.35 2.65
N MET A 12 6.17 -12.59 1.87
CA MET A 12 4.86 -12.06 2.27
C MET A 12 3.92 -13.20 2.69
N LEU A 13 3.77 -14.22 1.84
CA LEU A 13 2.89 -15.37 2.11
C LEU A 13 3.40 -16.25 3.24
N ASP A 14 4.72 -16.40 3.39
CA ASP A 14 5.33 -17.10 4.53
C ASP A 14 4.94 -16.45 5.86
N LEU A 15 5.17 -15.13 6.00
CA LEU A 15 4.78 -14.40 7.21
C LEU A 15 3.26 -14.42 7.44
N TYR A 16 2.46 -14.30 6.38
CA TYR A 16 1.00 -14.38 6.48
C TYR A 16 0.53 -15.75 7.01
N ASN A 17 1.17 -16.85 6.63
CA ASN A 17 0.77 -18.20 7.05
C ASN A 17 1.44 -18.66 8.35
N ASN A 18 2.60 -18.11 8.71
CA ASN A 18 3.45 -18.60 9.80
C ASN A 18 3.75 -17.49 10.84
N HIS A 19 2.72 -17.01 11.55
CA HIS A 19 2.83 -15.87 12.49
C HIS A 19 2.43 -16.19 13.93
N ASP A 20 2.33 -17.45 14.32
CA ASP A 20 1.93 -17.86 15.69
C ASP A 20 2.90 -17.38 16.79
N HIS A 21 4.12 -16.99 16.40
CA HIS A 21 5.15 -16.45 17.29
C HIS A 21 5.15 -14.92 17.36
N GLU A 22 4.24 -14.24 16.65
CA GLU A 22 4.16 -12.78 16.58
C GLU A 22 2.92 -12.23 17.34
N VAL A 23 3.01 -10.96 17.72
CA VAL A 23 1.94 -10.19 18.37
C VAL A 23 1.96 -8.76 17.84
N GLY A 24 0.80 -8.14 17.73
CA GLY A 24 0.69 -6.72 17.38
C GLY A 24 1.52 -5.85 18.34
N SER A 25 2.29 -4.91 17.78
CA SER A 25 3.25 -4.09 18.53
C SER A 25 2.59 -3.28 19.64
N GLN A 26 1.37 -2.78 19.43
CA GLN A 26 0.61 -2.04 20.43
C GLN A 26 0.09 -2.95 21.55
N LEU A 27 -0.33 -4.19 21.23
CA LEU A 27 -0.70 -5.17 22.27
C LEU A 27 0.49 -5.52 23.17
N LYS A 28 1.67 -5.77 22.58
CA LYS A 28 2.88 -6.06 23.35
C LYS A 28 3.29 -4.87 24.21
N LYS A 29 3.24 -3.65 23.66
CA LYS A 29 3.50 -2.42 24.42
C LYS A 29 2.55 -2.24 25.60
N ASN A 30 1.26 -2.53 25.42
CA ASN A 30 0.25 -2.39 26.46
C ASN A 30 0.33 -3.50 27.52
N ASN A 31 0.78 -4.72 27.17
CA ASN A 31 0.84 -5.87 28.06
C ASN A 31 2.18 -6.63 27.94
N PRO A 32 3.31 -6.01 28.30
CA PRO A 32 4.64 -6.55 27.98
C PRO A 32 4.93 -7.90 28.63
N LYS A 33 4.54 -8.10 29.89
CA LYS A 33 4.72 -9.39 30.60
C LYS A 33 3.90 -10.52 29.96
N LYS A 34 2.68 -10.24 29.51
CA LYS A 34 1.79 -11.25 28.90
C LYS A 34 2.34 -11.77 27.58
N TYR A 35 3.02 -10.91 26.82
CA TYR A 35 3.49 -11.20 25.47
C TYR A 35 5.02 -11.16 25.36
N GLU A 36 5.73 -11.41 26.47
CA GLU A 36 7.18 -11.28 26.52
C GLU A 36 7.88 -12.22 25.53
N SER A 37 7.36 -13.44 25.37
CA SER A 37 7.88 -14.50 24.50
C SER A 37 7.56 -14.34 23.01
N LEU A 38 6.70 -13.37 22.64
CA LEU A 38 6.25 -13.18 21.25
C LEU A 38 6.96 -12.00 20.58
N GLU A 39 7.21 -12.07 19.29
CA GLU A 39 7.82 -10.95 18.56
C GLU A 39 6.79 -9.85 18.26
N ALA A 40 7.13 -8.58 18.51
CA ALA A 40 6.28 -7.47 18.11
C ALA A 40 6.31 -7.28 16.58
N THR A 41 5.15 -7.04 15.99
CA THR A 41 4.99 -6.77 14.56
C THR A 41 3.91 -5.72 14.32
N ASP A 42 3.97 -5.05 13.18
CA ASP A 42 2.97 -4.09 12.71
C ASP A 42 3.04 -3.96 11.19
N CYS A 43 2.15 -3.13 10.65
CA CYS A 43 2.00 -2.90 9.22
C CYS A 43 3.30 -2.41 8.54
N ILE A 44 4.14 -1.68 9.27
CA ILE A 44 5.44 -1.19 8.81
C ILE A 44 6.49 -2.29 8.84
N THR A 45 6.61 -2.95 9.99
CA THR A 45 7.56 -4.05 10.22
C THR A 45 7.36 -5.15 9.19
N TYR A 46 6.11 -5.46 8.83
CA TYR A 46 5.79 -6.45 7.81
C TYR A 46 6.38 -6.09 6.44
N VAL A 47 6.19 -4.85 5.99
CA VAL A 47 6.77 -4.36 4.73
C VAL A 47 8.29 -4.42 4.78
N LEU A 48 8.91 -3.94 5.85
CA LEU A 48 10.38 -3.92 5.99
C LEU A 48 10.97 -5.33 5.99
N LYS A 49 10.37 -6.29 6.72
CA LYS A 49 10.77 -7.71 6.72
C LYS A 49 10.77 -8.28 5.30
N VAL A 50 9.72 -8.05 4.52
CA VAL A 50 9.59 -8.58 3.14
C VAL A 50 10.58 -7.93 2.18
N LEU A 51 10.68 -6.61 2.17
CA LEU A 51 11.57 -5.88 1.27
C LEU A 51 13.05 -6.19 1.57
N SER A 52 13.42 -6.17 2.85
CA SER A 52 14.78 -6.46 3.29
C SER A 52 15.20 -7.90 2.94
N HIS A 53 14.32 -8.88 3.19
CA HIS A 53 14.56 -10.27 2.81
C HIS A 53 14.79 -10.42 1.30
N SER A 54 13.96 -9.76 0.49
CA SER A 54 14.01 -9.87 -0.96
C SER A 54 15.32 -9.32 -1.53
N TYR A 55 15.77 -8.14 -1.06
CA TYR A 55 17.07 -7.61 -1.47
C TYR A 55 18.24 -8.49 -1.00
N MET A 56 18.15 -9.08 0.18
CA MET A 56 19.16 -10.04 0.66
C MET A 56 19.25 -11.25 -0.27
N LYS A 57 18.11 -11.83 -0.68
CA LYS A 57 18.05 -12.96 -1.61
C LYS A 57 18.52 -12.63 -3.02
N MET A 58 18.38 -11.37 -3.43
CA MET A 58 18.98 -10.83 -4.66
C MET A 58 20.49 -10.57 -4.55
N GLY A 59 21.12 -10.85 -3.40
CA GLY A 59 22.54 -10.60 -3.16
C GLY A 59 22.86 -9.14 -2.80
N ASN A 60 21.86 -8.25 -2.72
CA ASN A 60 22.05 -6.85 -2.38
C ASN A 60 21.96 -6.63 -0.87
N ARG A 61 23.03 -7.02 -0.17
CA ARG A 61 23.13 -6.93 1.30
C ARG A 61 23.04 -5.50 1.81
N GLN A 62 23.60 -4.54 1.09
CA GLN A 62 23.57 -3.13 1.50
C GLN A 62 22.15 -2.60 1.46
N LEU A 63 21.45 -2.77 0.34
CA LEU A 63 20.06 -2.30 0.23
C LEU A 63 19.12 -3.03 1.20
N SER A 64 19.38 -4.31 1.49
CA SER A 64 18.66 -5.04 2.54
C SER A 64 18.74 -4.35 3.91
N LYS A 65 19.90 -3.79 4.27
CA LYS A 65 20.09 -2.98 5.49
C LYS A 65 19.48 -1.59 5.33
N ASP A 66 19.68 -0.96 4.18
CA ASP A 66 19.18 0.39 3.92
C ASP A 66 17.66 0.45 3.99
N ILE A 67 16.92 -0.58 3.58
CA ILE A 67 15.46 -0.66 3.77
C ILE A 67 15.08 -0.42 5.23
N TRP A 68 15.78 -1.07 6.16
CA TRP A 68 15.53 -0.87 7.59
C TRP A 68 15.98 0.50 8.07
N LEU A 69 17.02 1.10 7.49
CA LEU A 69 17.43 2.46 7.82
C LEU A 69 16.40 3.46 7.30
N MET A 70 15.95 3.33 6.06
CA MET A 70 14.89 4.15 5.47
C MET A 70 13.59 4.06 6.26
N GLY A 71 13.28 2.89 6.82
CA GLY A 71 12.13 2.71 7.71
C GLY A 71 12.38 3.01 9.19
N ARG A 72 13.62 3.24 9.62
CA ARG A 72 13.99 3.60 11.01
C ARG A 72 14.49 5.04 11.16
N GLU A 73 14.85 5.75 10.09
CA GLU A 73 15.12 7.20 10.11
C GLU A 73 13.91 8.00 10.66
N SER A 74 12.75 7.34 10.75
CA SER A 74 11.52 7.83 11.36
C SER A 74 11.23 7.30 12.78
N ALA A 75 12.23 6.73 13.47
CA ALA A 75 12.11 5.99 14.76
C ALA A 75 11.63 6.81 15.97
N GLN A 76 11.13 8.03 15.78
CA GLN A 76 10.37 8.76 16.78
C GLN A 76 8.99 9.06 16.18
N SER A 77 8.01 8.19 16.48
CA SER A 77 6.57 8.38 16.25
C SER A 77 6.07 8.69 14.82
N ASN A 78 6.94 8.82 13.81
CA ASN A 78 6.59 9.43 12.52
C ASN A 78 7.05 8.60 11.32
N PHE A 79 6.94 7.26 11.38
CA PHE A 79 7.15 6.48 10.16
C PHE A 79 6.19 6.94 9.07
N ARG A 80 6.80 7.32 7.96
CA ARG A 80 6.14 7.74 6.73
C ARG A 80 6.58 6.79 5.63
N GLY A 81 5.74 5.84 5.29
CA GLY A 81 5.99 4.92 4.17
C GLY A 81 6.20 5.66 2.85
N THR A 82 5.75 6.91 2.76
CA THR A 82 6.05 7.82 1.64
C THR A 82 7.53 8.17 1.49
N ILE A 83 8.33 8.21 2.57
CA ILE A 83 9.79 8.40 2.46
C ILE A 83 10.42 7.19 1.79
N LEU A 84 10.07 5.98 2.26
CA LEU A 84 10.52 4.73 1.67
C LEU A 84 10.10 4.64 0.19
N ALA A 85 8.84 4.92 -0.12
CA ALA A 85 8.33 4.94 -1.49
C ALA A 85 9.05 5.95 -2.38
N LYS A 86 9.31 7.17 -1.88
CA LYS A 86 10.05 8.19 -2.64
C LYS A 86 11.45 7.69 -3.02
N LYS A 87 12.16 7.05 -2.09
CA LYS A 87 13.49 6.49 -2.35
C LYS A 87 13.41 5.33 -3.33
N LEU A 88 12.48 4.39 -3.17
CA LEU A 88 12.29 3.25 -4.08
C LEU A 88 11.94 3.68 -5.50
N VAL A 89 11.01 4.63 -5.66
CA VAL A 89 10.60 5.17 -6.95
C VAL A 89 11.72 6.01 -7.58
N GLY A 90 12.33 6.92 -6.82
CA GLY A 90 13.33 7.85 -7.33
C GLY A 90 14.69 7.22 -7.64
N ASN A 91 15.13 6.28 -6.81
CA ASN A 91 16.53 5.79 -6.85
C ASN A 91 16.66 4.34 -7.33
N TYR A 92 15.59 3.55 -7.25
CA TYR A 92 15.64 2.11 -7.54
C TYR A 92 14.72 1.68 -8.68
N GLY A 93 14.17 2.65 -9.42
CA GLY A 93 13.37 2.40 -10.62
C GLY A 93 12.02 1.74 -10.35
N TRP A 94 11.52 1.80 -9.12
CA TRP A 94 10.16 1.33 -8.84
C TRP A 94 9.15 2.28 -9.49
N SER A 95 8.00 1.72 -9.85
CA SER A 95 6.87 2.49 -10.37
C SER A 95 5.79 2.65 -9.31
N SER A 96 4.95 3.67 -9.46
CA SER A 96 3.91 4.00 -8.50
C SER A 96 2.56 4.20 -9.19
N ILE A 97 1.52 3.67 -8.56
CA ILE A 97 0.15 3.67 -9.07
C ILE A 97 -0.75 4.25 -7.98
N PHE A 98 -1.34 5.42 -8.22
CA PHE A 98 -2.39 5.92 -7.34
C PHE A 98 -3.68 5.15 -7.61
N VAL A 99 -4.34 4.70 -6.55
CA VAL A 99 -5.60 3.95 -6.65
C VAL A 99 -6.69 4.61 -5.80
N THR A 100 -7.92 4.68 -6.34
CA THR A 100 -9.12 5.06 -5.58
C THR A 100 -10.38 4.35 -6.13
N PRO A 101 -11.22 3.73 -5.27
CA PRO A 101 -12.40 2.99 -5.71
C PRO A 101 -13.46 3.91 -6.32
N ASP A 102 -13.66 5.09 -5.74
CA ASP A 102 -14.48 6.18 -6.26
C ASP A 102 -13.77 7.51 -6.01
N SER A 103 -13.44 8.24 -7.08
CA SER A 103 -12.66 9.48 -6.98
C SER A 103 -13.46 10.72 -6.58
N ILE A 104 -14.79 10.61 -6.49
CA ILE A 104 -15.70 11.74 -6.24
C ILE A 104 -16.63 11.44 -5.07
N HIS A 105 -17.18 10.24 -5.00
CA HIS A 105 -18.13 9.82 -3.97
C HIS A 105 -17.51 8.69 -3.14
N PRO A 106 -16.48 8.92 -2.32
CA PRO A 106 -15.90 7.86 -1.49
C PRO A 106 -16.96 7.27 -0.54
N GLU A 107 -16.91 5.96 -0.29
CA GLU A 107 -17.92 5.25 0.51
C GLU A 107 -17.97 5.73 1.97
N ASP A 108 -16.92 6.33 2.50
CA ASP A 108 -16.89 6.92 3.85
C ASP A 108 -17.23 8.43 3.88
N GLY A 109 -17.42 9.04 2.71
CA GLY A 109 -17.70 10.46 2.57
C GLY A 109 -16.57 11.39 3.03
N ASP A 110 -15.33 10.92 3.14
CA ASP A 110 -14.16 11.72 3.53
C ASP A 110 -13.56 12.47 2.32
N GLU A 111 -13.39 13.80 2.44
CA GLU A 111 -12.82 14.63 1.38
C GLU A 111 -11.35 14.33 1.08
N GLU A 112 -10.62 13.68 2.00
CA GLU A 112 -9.23 13.25 1.83
C GLU A 112 -9.04 12.50 0.51
N HIS A 113 -9.97 11.59 0.19
CA HIS A 113 -9.88 10.73 -0.99
C HIS A 113 -10.03 11.49 -2.30
N THR A 114 -10.98 12.43 -2.36
CA THR A 114 -11.19 13.27 -3.53
C THR A 114 -10.02 14.22 -3.72
N TYR A 115 -9.54 14.84 -2.64
CA TYR A 115 -8.37 15.71 -2.68
C TYR A 115 -7.12 14.95 -3.17
N ALA A 116 -6.85 13.76 -2.63
CA ALA A 116 -5.73 12.93 -3.04
C ALA A 116 -5.81 12.54 -4.52
N ALA A 117 -7.00 12.20 -5.03
CA ALA A 117 -7.22 11.90 -6.45
C ALA A 117 -6.93 13.11 -7.35
N VAL A 118 -7.34 14.32 -6.93
CA VAL A 118 -7.02 15.57 -7.63
C VAL A 118 -5.51 15.80 -7.66
N MET A 119 -4.83 15.60 -6.54
CA MET A 119 -3.37 15.78 -6.43
C MET A 119 -2.60 14.80 -7.33
N ALA A 120 -2.97 13.53 -7.29
CA ALA A 120 -2.39 12.51 -8.16
C ALA A 120 -2.61 12.85 -9.64
N LYS A 121 -3.82 13.26 -10.02
CA LYS A 121 -4.15 13.59 -11.42
C LYS A 121 -3.48 14.86 -11.93
N ARG A 122 -3.48 15.94 -11.13
CA ARG A 122 -2.98 17.25 -11.57
C ARG A 122 -1.47 17.37 -11.45
N ARG A 123 -0.91 16.89 -10.33
CA ARG A 123 0.50 17.10 -9.98
C ARG A 123 1.35 15.82 -10.09
N CYS A 124 0.75 14.65 -10.33
CA CYS A 124 1.46 13.38 -10.38
C CYS A 124 2.31 13.11 -9.15
N VAL A 125 1.76 13.42 -7.97
CA VAL A 125 2.42 13.16 -6.69
C VAL A 125 1.43 12.58 -5.69
N TYR A 126 1.96 11.77 -4.79
CA TYR A 126 1.27 11.32 -3.59
C TYR A 126 1.93 11.97 -2.38
N SER A 127 1.13 12.75 -1.66
CA SER A 127 1.52 13.49 -0.46
C SER A 127 1.72 12.53 0.72
N PRO A 128 2.50 12.93 1.73
CA PRO A 128 3.10 14.27 1.95
C PRO A 128 4.50 14.45 1.37
N ASP A 129 5.28 13.39 1.16
CA ASP A 129 6.68 13.52 0.72
C ASP A 129 6.83 13.70 -0.81
N GLN A 130 5.72 13.91 -1.50
CA GLN A 130 5.62 14.10 -2.95
C GLN A 130 6.23 12.92 -3.72
N VAL A 131 5.81 11.70 -3.38
CA VAL A 131 6.20 10.50 -4.13
C VAL A 131 5.69 10.65 -5.56
N PRO A 132 6.55 10.60 -6.60
CA PRO A 132 6.07 10.68 -7.98
C PRO A 132 5.04 9.60 -8.24
N VAL A 133 3.95 9.93 -8.94
CA VAL A 133 2.89 9.00 -9.34
C VAL A 133 2.95 8.84 -10.85
N ARG A 134 3.16 7.60 -11.30
CA ARG A 134 3.29 7.30 -12.73
C ARG A 134 1.96 6.88 -13.38
N TYR A 135 1.14 6.16 -12.63
CA TYR A 135 -0.13 5.61 -13.13
C TYR A 135 -1.30 5.96 -12.20
N LEU A 136 -2.51 5.94 -12.75
CA LEU A 136 -3.76 6.17 -12.02
C LEU A 136 -4.77 5.08 -12.34
N VAL A 137 -5.30 4.44 -11.30
CA VAL A 137 -6.46 3.55 -11.38
C VAL A 137 -7.54 4.10 -10.46
N ALA A 138 -8.52 4.77 -11.05
CA ALA A 138 -9.64 5.38 -10.33
C ALA A 138 -10.97 4.76 -10.76
N ASP A 139 -12.01 4.92 -9.94
CA ASP A 139 -13.38 4.53 -10.25
C ASP A 139 -13.53 3.00 -10.47
N TYR A 140 -12.74 2.17 -9.78
CA TYR A 140 -12.75 0.71 -9.93
C TYR A 140 -13.76 -0.02 -9.03
N SER A 141 -14.36 0.70 -8.07
CA SER A 141 -15.49 0.25 -7.26
C SER A 141 -16.34 1.47 -6.89
N PRO A 142 -17.11 2.03 -7.84
CA PRO A 142 -17.94 3.20 -7.58
C PRO A 142 -18.95 2.97 -6.47
N THR A 143 -19.15 4.00 -5.64
CA THR A 143 -20.14 3.99 -4.58
C THR A 143 -21.54 3.92 -5.17
N LYS A 144 -22.37 3.02 -4.63
CA LYS A 144 -23.75 2.84 -5.08
C LYS A 144 -24.58 4.06 -4.71
N GLU A 145 -25.54 4.44 -5.57
CA GLU A 145 -26.46 5.55 -5.30
C GLU A 145 -27.31 5.35 -4.03
N SER A 146 -27.49 4.10 -3.61
CA SER A 146 -28.21 3.73 -2.38
C SER A 146 -27.36 3.83 -1.11
N HIS A 147 -26.06 4.13 -1.20
CA HIS A 147 -25.17 4.23 -0.04
C HIS A 147 -25.46 5.53 0.75
N SER A 148 -25.38 5.50 2.09
CA SER A 148 -25.70 6.67 2.92
C SER A 148 -24.81 7.88 2.65
N GLU A 149 -23.53 7.62 2.33
CA GLU A 149 -22.54 8.65 2.03
C GLU A 149 -22.52 9.09 0.55
N PHE A 150 -23.31 8.44 -0.33
CA PHE A 150 -23.39 8.84 -1.73
C PHE A 150 -23.81 10.31 -1.82
N GLN A 151 -23.12 11.09 -2.66
CA GLN A 151 -23.39 12.53 -2.85
C GLN A 151 -23.21 13.43 -1.62
N LYS A 152 -22.74 12.93 -0.46
CA LYS A 152 -22.49 13.74 0.75
C LYS A 152 -21.54 14.91 0.50
N LEU A 153 -20.46 14.69 -0.25
CA LEU A 153 -19.47 15.72 -0.58
C LEU A 153 -19.87 16.55 -1.80
N TYR A 154 -20.48 15.92 -2.81
CA TYR A 154 -20.82 16.56 -4.07
C TYR A 154 -22.24 16.22 -4.54
N PRO A 155 -23.28 16.90 -3.97
CA PRO A 155 -24.68 16.54 -4.18
C PRO A 155 -25.16 16.53 -5.63
N ASN A 156 -24.51 17.31 -6.49
CA ASN A 156 -24.92 17.52 -7.87
C ASN A 156 -24.13 16.67 -8.88
N LEU A 157 -23.16 15.87 -8.42
CA LEU A 157 -22.35 15.04 -9.33
C LEU A 157 -22.98 13.64 -9.49
N PRO A 158 -23.06 13.12 -10.72
CA PRO A 158 -23.63 11.79 -10.96
C PRO A 158 -22.70 10.68 -10.44
N ALA A 159 -23.23 9.47 -10.34
CA ALA A 159 -22.44 8.28 -10.02
C ALA A 159 -21.29 8.08 -11.03
N ARG A 160 -20.18 7.52 -10.54
CA ARG A 160 -19.02 7.21 -11.38
C ARG A 160 -19.27 5.94 -12.19
N LYS A 161 -18.80 5.93 -13.44
CA LYS A 161 -18.82 4.72 -14.26
C LYS A 161 -17.69 3.80 -13.84
N LEU A 162 -18.01 2.52 -13.61
CA LEU A 162 -17.05 1.48 -13.27
C LEU A 162 -15.97 1.35 -14.35
N LYS A 163 -14.70 1.46 -13.96
CA LYS A 163 -13.53 1.28 -14.83
C LYS A 163 -12.83 -0.04 -14.55
N VAL A 164 -13.32 -1.11 -15.20
CA VAL A 164 -12.84 -2.49 -14.99
C VAL A 164 -11.38 -2.68 -15.44
N LEU A 165 -10.98 -2.09 -16.57
CA LEU A 165 -9.66 -2.33 -17.17
C LEU A 165 -8.50 -2.02 -16.21
N GLY A 166 -8.58 -0.90 -15.49
CA GLY A 166 -7.52 -0.52 -14.54
C GLY A 166 -7.37 -1.54 -13.41
N TYR A 167 -8.49 -2.08 -12.91
CA TYR A 167 -8.48 -3.07 -11.83
C TYR A 167 -7.92 -4.43 -12.26
N GLU A 168 -8.30 -4.90 -13.46
CA GLU A 168 -7.78 -6.18 -13.97
C GLU A 168 -6.26 -6.12 -14.22
N GLU A 169 -5.70 -4.96 -14.56
CA GLU A 169 -4.25 -4.77 -14.63
C GLU A 169 -3.59 -4.84 -13.24
N LEU A 170 -4.22 -4.27 -12.19
CA LEU A 170 -3.71 -4.39 -10.82
C LEU A 170 -3.62 -5.86 -10.38
N ARG A 171 -4.57 -6.71 -10.80
CA ARG A 171 -4.56 -8.15 -10.48
C ARG A 171 -3.40 -8.92 -11.11
N LYS A 172 -2.69 -8.35 -12.07
CA LYS A 172 -1.51 -8.98 -12.69
C LYS A 172 -0.22 -8.72 -11.91
N ILE A 173 -0.25 -7.84 -10.91
CA ILE A 173 0.93 -7.47 -10.13
C ILE A 173 1.22 -8.60 -9.11
N PRO A 174 2.32 -9.37 -9.27
CA PRO A 174 2.68 -10.46 -8.36
C PRO A 174 3.07 -9.97 -6.97
N PHE A 175 3.66 -8.78 -6.88
CA PHE A 175 4.04 -8.16 -5.61
C PHE A 175 4.11 -6.64 -5.76
N ALA A 176 3.62 -5.94 -4.74
CA ALA A 176 3.90 -4.54 -4.48
C ALA A 176 3.78 -4.28 -2.97
N PHE A 177 4.21 -3.11 -2.51
CA PHE A 177 3.77 -2.59 -1.22
C PHE A 177 2.86 -1.39 -1.43
N GLY A 178 1.93 -1.18 -0.52
CA GLY A 178 0.95 -0.12 -0.58
C GLY A 178 1.02 0.81 0.61
N LEU A 179 0.51 2.01 0.40
CA LEU A 179 0.44 3.10 1.37
C LEU A 179 -0.97 3.66 1.39
N SER A 180 -1.47 3.95 2.59
CA SER A 180 -2.74 4.66 2.81
C SER A 180 -2.56 5.75 3.87
N ARG A 181 -3.54 6.65 4.02
CA ARG A 181 -3.55 7.73 5.04
C ARG A 181 -2.25 8.54 5.05
N GLY A 182 -1.88 9.09 3.89
CA GLY A 182 -0.64 9.84 3.74
C GLY A 182 0.64 9.04 4.03
N GLY A 183 0.59 7.71 3.94
CA GLY A 183 1.73 6.81 4.17
C GLY A 183 1.97 6.42 5.61
N THR A 184 1.06 6.75 6.54
CA THR A 184 1.11 6.28 7.93
C THR A 184 0.69 4.82 8.06
N HIS A 185 -0.17 4.36 7.15
CA HIS A 185 -0.56 2.96 7.06
C HIS A 185 0.10 2.29 5.86
N CYS A 186 0.65 1.10 6.08
CA CYS A 186 1.39 0.33 5.09
C CYS A 186 0.83 -1.06 4.95
N TRP A 187 0.94 -1.63 3.76
CA TRP A 187 0.44 -2.98 3.50
C TRP A 187 1.20 -3.60 2.33
N LEU A 188 1.01 -4.89 2.12
CA LEU A 188 1.56 -5.60 0.99
C LEU A 188 0.45 -5.99 0.01
N PHE A 189 0.81 -6.08 -1.26
CA PHE A 189 -0.14 -6.32 -2.33
C PHE A 189 0.30 -7.48 -3.20
N SER A 190 -0.66 -8.33 -3.56
CA SER A 190 -0.44 -9.35 -4.58
C SER A 190 -1.76 -9.71 -5.24
N GLU A 191 -1.79 -9.66 -6.57
CA GLU A 191 -2.84 -10.26 -7.39
C GLU A 191 -4.26 -9.77 -7.06
N GLY A 192 -4.40 -8.49 -6.70
CA GLY A 192 -5.68 -7.87 -6.35
C GLY A 192 -6.05 -7.94 -4.87
N TYR A 193 -5.18 -8.50 -4.03
CA TYR A 193 -5.38 -8.62 -2.59
C TYR A 193 -4.39 -7.76 -1.81
N VAL A 194 -4.91 -7.14 -0.76
CA VAL A 194 -4.16 -6.42 0.26
C VAL A 194 -3.91 -7.37 1.43
N TYR A 195 -2.67 -7.42 1.88
CA TYR A 195 -2.20 -8.18 3.03
C TYR A 195 -1.73 -7.22 4.11
N GLU A 196 -2.34 -7.28 5.29
CA GLU A 196 -2.12 -6.34 6.38
C GLU A 196 -1.72 -7.02 7.67
N VAL A 197 -1.13 -6.23 8.57
CA VAL A 197 -0.87 -6.59 9.95
C VAL A 197 -1.54 -5.60 10.88
N HIS A 198 -2.29 -6.12 11.85
CA HIS A 198 -3.01 -5.36 12.85
C HIS A 198 -2.18 -5.27 14.14
N TRP A 199 -1.63 -4.09 14.41
CA TRP A 199 -0.81 -3.78 15.59
C TRP A 199 -1.49 -4.01 16.95
N ASP A 200 -2.81 -4.19 16.99
CA ASP A 200 -3.65 -4.38 18.18
C ASP A 200 -4.23 -5.81 18.28
N LYS A 201 -3.77 -6.75 17.45
CA LYS A 201 -4.27 -8.15 17.41
C LYS A 201 -3.16 -9.18 17.63
N ILE A 202 -3.57 -10.45 17.74
CA ILE A 202 -2.71 -11.63 17.90
C ILE A 202 -3.40 -12.85 17.26
N GLY A 203 -2.64 -13.90 16.94
CA GLY A 203 -3.15 -15.13 16.34
C GLY A 203 -3.83 -14.86 15.00
N LYS A 204 -4.95 -15.52 14.72
CA LYS A 204 -5.67 -15.41 13.43
C LYS A 204 -6.11 -13.98 13.06
N GLY A 205 -6.20 -13.07 14.02
CA GLY A 205 -6.55 -11.67 13.78
C GLY A 205 -5.34 -10.77 13.50
N LEU A 206 -4.11 -11.25 13.68
CA LEU A 206 -2.89 -10.46 13.51
C LEU A 206 -2.68 -10.09 12.04
N TYR A 207 -2.82 -11.06 11.15
CA TYR A 207 -2.70 -10.87 9.71
C TYR A 207 -4.07 -10.94 9.05
N SER A 208 -4.27 -10.15 8.00
CA SER A 208 -5.50 -10.21 7.21
C SER A 208 -5.23 -10.15 5.72
N LYS A 209 -6.19 -10.67 4.95
CA LYS A 209 -6.19 -10.66 3.48
C LYS A 209 -7.56 -10.18 3.03
N VAL A 210 -7.58 -9.07 2.30
CA VAL A 210 -8.82 -8.47 1.77
C VAL A 210 -8.65 -8.15 0.30
N SER A 211 -9.74 -8.24 -0.47
CA SER A 211 -9.72 -7.77 -1.85
C SER A 211 -9.51 -6.26 -1.85
N LEU A 212 -8.72 -5.72 -2.78
CA LEU A 212 -8.58 -4.26 -2.94
C LEU A 212 -9.93 -3.55 -3.16
N LYS A 213 -10.93 -4.25 -3.72
CA LYS A 213 -12.30 -3.71 -3.88
C LYS A 213 -13.06 -3.51 -2.57
N GLN A 214 -12.67 -4.24 -1.53
CA GLN A 214 -13.29 -4.24 -0.20
C GLN A 214 -12.35 -3.62 0.82
N PHE A 215 -11.32 -2.91 0.36
CA PHE A 215 -10.30 -2.37 1.22
C PHE A 215 -10.72 -1.00 1.72
N ASP A 216 -10.86 -0.86 3.04
CA ASP A 216 -11.44 0.32 3.68
C ASP A 216 -10.64 1.60 3.44
N TRP A 217 -9.33 1.47 3.15
CA TRP A 217 -8.47 2.61 2.89
C TRP A 217 -8.52 3.03 1.41
N LEU A 218 -9.64 3.65 1.05
CA LEU A 218 -10.09 3.95 -0.32
C LEU A 218 -8.99 4.58 -1.21
N SER A 219 -8.39 5.70 -0.80
CA SER A 219 -7.29 6.31 -1.56
C SER A 219 -5.92 5.81 -1.10
N SER A 220 -5.16 5.24 -2.03
CA SER A 220 -3.88 4.62 -1.71
C SER A 220 -2.83 4.78 -2.81
N LEU A 221 -1.57 4.52 -2.48
CA LEU A 221 -0.47 4.40 -3.43
C LEU A 221 0.04 2.96 -3.44
N ILE A 222 0.07 2.32 -4.60
CA ILE A 222 0.72 1.02 -4.82
C ILE A 222 2.09 1.27 -5.45
N VAL A 223 3.15 0.76 -4.84
CA VAL A 223 4.53 0.91 -5.30
C VAL A 223 5.06 -0.44 -5.76
N VAL A 224 5.36 -0.53 -7.05
CA VAL A 224 5.61 -1.76 -7.77
C VAL A 224 7.10 -1.87 -8.13
N PRO A 225 7.74 -3.03 -7.84
CA PRO A 225 9.12 -3.26 -8.23
C PRO A 225 9.37 -3.15 -9.73
N ALA A 226 10.57 -2.73 -10.10
CA ALA A 226 11.01 -2.58 -11.50
C ALA A 226 10.87 -3.88 -12.33
N ASP A 227 11.06 -5.05 -11.71
CA ASP A 227 10.97 -6.36 -12.39
C ASP A 227 9.53 -6.77 -12.75
N THR A 228 8.54 -5.97 -12.35
CA THR A 228 7.11 -6.25 -12.56
C THR A 228 6.45 -5.29 -13.55
N GLU A 229 7.04 -4.13 -13.84
CA GLU A 229 6.39 -3.08 -14.62
C GLU A 229 5.90 -3.54 -16.01
N SER A 230 6.63 -4.43 -16.68
CA SER A 230 6.25 -4.96 -17.99
C SER A 230 5.03 -5.89 -17.98
N LYS A 231 4.54 -6.29 -16.81
CA LYS A 231 3.45 -7.27 -16.66
C LYS A 231 2.05 -6.66 -16.69
N TYR A 232 1.95 -5.34 -16.58
CA TYR A 232 0.67 -4.62 -16.62
C TYR A 232 0.70 -3.50 -17.65
N LYS A 233 -0.47 -3.20 -18.20
CA LYS A 233 -0.65 -2.17 -19.24
C LYS A 233 -1.49 -1.03 -18.71
N LEU A 234 -0.88 -0.21 -17.84
CA LEU A 234 -1.51 0.99 -17.31
C LEU A 234 -1.13 2.21 -18.15
N LYS A 235 -2.09 3.12 -18.35
CA LYS A 235 -1.84 4.38 -19.03
C LYS A 235 -1.05 5.31 -18.09
N THR A 236 0.10 5.79 -18.57
CA THR A 236 0.89 6.80 -17.86
C THR A 236 0.07 8.07 -17.67
N LEU A 237 0.19 8.68 -16.50
CA LEU A 237 -0.39 9.98 -16.22
C LEU A 237 0.32 11.08 -17.01
N ASN A 238 -0.47 11.95 -17.64
CA ASN A 238 0.02 13.21 -18.21
C ASN A 238 -0.20 14.30 -17.17
N CYS A 239 0.89 14.76 -16.56
CA CYS A 239 0.88 15.77 -15.51
C CYS A 239 0.71 17.15 -16.14
N TRP A 240 -0.21 17.97 -15.63
CA TRP A 240 -0.37 19.33 -16.13
C TRP A 240 0.78 20.20 -15.61
N GLY A 241 1.55 20.83 -16.51
CA GLY A 241 2.63 21.75 -16.14
C GLY A 241 4.02 21.11 -15.98
N ARG A 242 4.30 20.00 -16.68
CA ARG A 242 5.66 19.55 -17.02
C ARG A 242 5.76 19.35 -18.52
#